data_AF-A0A2N5ZMJ8-F1
#
_entry.id   AF-A0A2N5ZMJ8-F1
#
_cell.length_a   1.000
_cell.length_b   1.000
_cell.length_c   1.000
_cell.angle_alpha   90.00
_cell.angle_beta   90.00
_cell.angle_gamma   90.00
#
_symmetry.space_group_name_H-M   'P 1'
#
loop_
_entity.id
_entity.type
_entity.pdbx_description
1 polymer ?
#
loop_
_entity_poly.entity_id
_entity_poly.type
_entity_poly.pdbx_seq_one_letter_code
_entity_poly.pdbx_strand_id
1 'polypeptide(L)'
;MLDNIKTENVLFLDIETVPLYESFDSVPDTFKELWEKKSAYFRDENQSASDVYQRAGIYSEFGKIICISVGILITKGEKKAFRLKSFFGEYEKIILEEFAQMLKKYHASNSDLQLCAHNGKEFDYPYIARRMLINGVKLPKMLDT
;
A
#
# COMPACT_ATOMS: atom_id res chain seq x y z
N MET A 1 12.85 -6.49 22.49
CA MET A 1 12.94 -6.31 21.02
C MET A 1 12.74 -4.85 20.65
N LEU A 2 11.68 -4.20 21.14
CA LEU A 2 11.43 -2.78 20.91
C LEU A 2 12.44 -1.85 21.62
N ASP A 3 12.99 -2.26 22.76
CA ASP A 3 13.93 -1.45 23.56
C ASP A 3 15.24 -1.10 22.84
N ASN A 4 15.56 -1.86 21.79
CA ASN A 4 16.77 -1.67 20.98
C ASN A 4 16.50 -0.94 19.66
N ILE A 5 15.25 -0.54 19.39
CA ILE A 5 14.87 0.16 18.16
C ILE A 5 14.78 1.65 18.46
N LYS A 6 15.62 2.45 17.79
CA LYS A 6 15.49 3.90 17.82
C LYS A 6 14.23 4.31 17.07
N THR A 7 13.37 5.10 17.70
CA THR A 7 12.13 5.57 17.11
C THR A 7 12.33 6.37 15.81
N GLU A 8 13.48 7.03 15.70
CA GLU A 8 13.94 7.79 14.53
C GLU A 8 14.32 6.89 13.34
N ASN A 9 14.47 5.59 13.58
CA ASN A 9 14.69 4.57 12.54
C ASN A 9 13.39 3.89 12.12
N VAL A 10 12.23 4.30 12.66
CA VAL A 10 10.94 3.70 12.31
C VAL A 10 10.17 4.63 11.38
N LEU A 11 9.87 4.13 10.18
CA LEU A 11 8.97 4.77 9.23
C LEU A 11 7.58 4.15 9.37
N PHE A 12 6.68 4.91 9.98
CA PHE A 12 5.27 4.54 10.08
C PHE A 12 4.62 4.70 8.71
N LEU A 13 3.93 3.67 8.23
CA LEU A 13 3.34 3.59 6.90
C LEU A 13 1.86 3.22 7.02
N ASP A 14 1.06 3.82 6.15
CA ASP A 14 -0.35 3.50 5.95
C ASP A 14 -0.72 3.76 4.48
N ILE A 15 -1.66 2.98 3.93
CA ILE A 15 -2.15 3.13 2.56
C ILE A 15 -3.67 3.19 2.49
N GLU A 16 -4.17 3.99 1.54
CA GLU A 16 -5.58 4.04 1.20
C GLU A 16 -5.80 3.50 -0.22
N THR A 17 -6.79 2.62 -0.35
CA THR A 17 -7.06 1.87 -1.57
C THR A 17 -8.52 1.96 -1.97
N VAL A 18 -8.77 1.96 -3.28
CA VAL A 18 -10.13 1.94 -3.85
C VAL A 18 -10.22 0.88 -4.96
N PRO A 19 -11.42 0.39 -5.32
CA PRO A 19 -11.60 -0.41 -6.52
C PRO A 19 -11.03 0.26 -7.78
N LEU A 20 -10.55 -0.54 -8.75
CA LEU A 20 -10.05 -0.02 -10.03
C LEU A 20 -11.15 0.70 -10.82
N TYR A 21 -12.37 0.15 -10.76
CA TYR A 21 -13.58 0.68 -11.38
C TYR A 21 -14.62 0.99 -10.31
N GLU A 22 -15.37 2.07 -10.46
CA GLU A 22 -16.36 2.54 -9.47
C GLU A 22 -17.45 1.52 -9.17
N SER A 23 -17.92 0.80 -10.19
CA SER A 23 -18.97 -0.20 -10.07
C SER A 23 -18.62 -1.49 -10.81
N PHE A 24 -19.25 -2.59 -10.41
CA PHE A 24 -19.06 -3.89 -11.06
C PHE A 24 -19.41 -3.83 -12.56
N ASP A 25 -20.42 -3.05 -12.94
CA ASP A 25 -20.85 -2.91 -14.33
C ASP A 25 -19.77 -2.33 -15.24
N SER A 26 -18.95 -1.43 -14.68
CA SER A 26 -17.83 -0.78 -15.38
C SER A 26 -16.57 -1.65 -15.49
N VAL A 27 -16.57 -2.83 -14.84
CA VAL A 27 -15.44 -3.77 -14.91
C VAL A 27 -15.42 -4.47 -16.28
N PRO A 28 -14.27 -4.53 -16.96
CA PRO A 28 -14.13 -5.31 -18.20
C PRO A 28 -14.46 -6.79 -17.98
N ASP A 29 -15.04 -7.45 -18.99
CA ASP A 29 -15.54 -8.84 -18.86
C ASP A 29 -14.48 -9.82 -18.35
N THR A 30 -13.24 -9.72 -18.83
CA THR A 30 -12.13 -10.54 -18.34
C THR A 30 -11.88 -10.34 -16.84
N PHE A 31 -11.99 -9.11 -16.33
CA PHE A 31 -11.84 -8.82 -14.91
C PHE A 31 -13.06 -9.24 -14.09
N LYS A 32 -14.27 -9.18 -14.67
CA LYS A 32 -15.49 -9.71 -14.04
C LYS A 32 -15.35 -11.20 -13.78
N GLU A 33 -14.85 -11.98 -14.74
CA GLU A 33 -14.61 -13.42 -14.57
C GLU A 33 -13.56 -13.71 -13.48
N LEU A 34 -12.51 -12.89 -13.39
CA LEU A 34 -11.50 -13.03 -12.33
C LEU A 34 -12.08 -12.67 -10.97
N TRP A 35 -12.90 -11.62 -10.90
CA TRP A 35 -13.58 -11.21 -9.67
C TRP A 35 -14.60 -12.25 -9.22
N GLU A 36 -15.33 -12.87 -10.15
CA GLU A 36 -16.25 -13.97 -9.89
C GLU A 36 -15.53 -15.12 -9.16
N LYS A 37 -14.38 -15.54 -9.69
CA LYS A 37 -13.54 -16.58 -9.06
C LYS A 37 -12.97 -16.15 -7.71
N LYS A 38 -12.52 -14.90 -7.59
CA LYS A 38 -11.92 -14.38 -6.35
C LYS A 38 -12.97 -14.21 -5.25
N SER A 39 -14.16 -13.72 -5.59
CA SER A 39 -15.24 -13.45 -4.65
C SER A 39 -15.91 -14.70 -4.12
N ALA A 40 -15.89 -15.80 -4.88
CA ALA A 40 -16.39 -17.11 -4.43
C ALA A 40 -15.76 -17.61 -3.12
N TYR A 41 -14.56 -17.16 -2.76
CA TYR A 41 -13.90 -17.55 -1.51
C TYR A 41 -14.45 -16.84 -0.26
N PHE A 42 -15.23 -15.76 -0.42
CA PHE A 42 -15.66 -14.93 0.71
C PHE A 42 -17.08 -14.40 0.64
N ARG A 43 -17.80 -14.62 -0.48
CA ARG A 43 -19.21 -14.27 -0.63
C ARG A 43 -20.08 -15.40 -0.09
N ASP A 44 -21.24 -15.03 0.45
CA ASP A 44 -22.24 -16.01 0.86
C ASP A 44 -22.94 -16.64 -0.36
N GLU A 45 -23.57 -17.79 -0.19
CA GLU A 45 -24.28 -18.52 -1.27
C GLU A 45 -25.37 -17.67 -1.95
N ASN A 46 -25.94 -16.71 -1.23
CA ASN A 46 -27.01 -15.84 -1.73
C ASN A 46 -26.49 -14.52 -2.35
N GLN A 47 -25.17 -14.32 -2.41
CA GLN A 47 -24.56 -13.11 -2.96
C GLN A 47 -23.99 -13.36 -4.36
N SER A 48 -24.25 -12.43 -5.27
CA SER A 48 -23.55 -12.36 -6.56
C SER A 48 -22.16 -11.69 -6.38
N ALA A 49 -21.29 -11.81 -7.39
CA ALA A 49 -20.02 -11.08 -7.38
C ALA A 49 -20.19 -9.55 -7.37
N SER A 50 -21.28 -9.04 -7.96
CA SER A 50 -21.61 -7.61 -7.95
C SER A 50 -21.88 -7.11 -6.54
N ASP A 51 -22.64 -7.89 -5.74
CA ASP A 51 -23.06 -7.51 -4.37
C ASP A 51 -21.87 -7.30 -3.43
N VAL A 52 -20.76 -7.98 -3.70
CA VAL A 52 -19.54 -7.89 -2.88
C VAL A 52 -18.44 -7.06 -3.52
N TYR A 53 -18.67 -6.44 -4.69
CA TYR A 53 -17.64 -5.71 -5.44
C TYR A 53 -17.07 -4.51 -4.70
N GLN A 54 -17.79 -3.93 -3.74
CA GLN A 54 -17.27 -2.92 -2.81
C GLN A 54 -15.97 -3.36 -2.09
N ARG A 55 -15.72 -4.67 -1.96
CA ARG A 55 -14.50 -5.24 -1.37
C ARG A 55 -13.30 -5.27 -2.33
N ALA A 56 -13.47 -4.91 -3.61
CA ALA A 56 -12.42 -4.98 -4.62
C ALA A 56 -11.16 -4.18 -4.25
N GLY A 57 -11.33 -3.04 -3.56
CA GLY A 57 -10.22 -2.24 -3.07
C GLY A 57 -9.28 -2.96 -2.09
N ILE A 58 -9.74 -4.03 -1.43
CA ILE A 58 -8.92 -4.83 -0.49
C ILE A 58 -7.95 -5.76 -1.24
N TYR A 59 -8.17 -6.01 -2.53
CA TYR A 59 -7.37 -6.93 -3.34
C TYR A 59 -6.57 -6.17 -4.39
N SER A 60 -5.25 -6.23 -4.31
CA SER A 60 -4.32 -5.49 -5.18
C SER A 60 -4.49 -5.71 -6.68
N GLU A 61 -5.09 -6.83 -7.07
CA GLU A 61 -5.41 -7.18 -8.45
C GLU A 61 -6.64 -6.42 -8.97
N PHE A 62 -7.55 -6.02 -8.06
CA PHE A 62 -8.84 -5.39 -8.37
C PHE A 62 -8.99 -3.97 -7.82
N GLY A 63 -8.03 -3.53 -7.00
CA GLY A 63 -7.95 -2.18 -6.46
C GLY A 63 -6.70 -1.43 -6.92
N LYS A 64 -6.64 -0.17 -6.52
CA LYS A 64 -5.51 0.74 -6.71
C LYS A 64 -5.26 1.55 -5.44
N ILE A 65 -4.02 1.98 -5.26
CA ILE A 65 -3.60 2.89 -4.20
C ILE A 65 -3.92 4.33 -4.62
N ILE A 66 -4.58 5.08 -3.74
CA ILE A 66 -4.87 6.51 -3.94
C ILE A 66 -4.06 7.41 -3.00
N CYS A 67 -3.57 6.86 -1.90
CA CYS A 67 -2.70 7.56 -0.97
C CYS A 67 -1.73 6.59 -0.30
N ILE A 68 -0.48 7.04 -0.13
CA ILE A 68 0.48 6.42 0.77
C ILE A 68 0.93 7.50 1.74
N SER A 69 0.76 7.27 3.04
CA SER A 69 1.24 8.18 4.06
C SER A 69 2.40 7.56 4.82
N VAL A 70 3.45 8.36 5.01
CA VAL A 70 4.59 7.97 5.85
C VAL A 70 4.88 9.01 6.93
N GLY A 71 5.17 8.52 8.12
CA GLY A 71 5.51 9.31 9.29
C GLY A 71 6.85 8.89 9.88
N ILE A 72 7.64 9.85 10.33
CA ILE A 72 8.89 9.59 11.04
C ILE A 72 9.05 10.55 12.21
N LEU A 73 9.53 10.02 13.33
CA LEU A 73 9.92 10.83 14.48
C LEU A 73 11.32 11.40 14.23
N ILE A 74 11.46 12.70 14.42
CA ILE A 74 12.74 13.40 14.31
C ILE A 74 13.00 14.19 15.58
N THR A 75 14.28 14.32 15.94
CA THR A 75 14.72 15.12 17.07
C THR A 75 15.44 16.37 16.54
N LYS A 76 14.96 17.56 16.92
CA LYS A 76 15.57 18.86 16.59
C LYS A 76 15.93 19.57 17.90
N GLY A 77 17.20 19.50 18.29
CA GLY A 77 17.65 19.95 19.61
C GLY A 77 16.99 19.10 20.70
N GLU A 78 16.34 19.75 21.67
CA GLU A 78 15.61 19.07 22.76
C GLU A 78 14.16 18.72 22.40
N LYS A 79 13.67 19.08 21.21
CA LYS A 79 12.28 18.87 20.81
C LYS A 79 12.15 17.66 19.88
N LYS A 80 11.20 16.78 20.19
CA LYS A 80 10.72 15.74 19.27
C LYS A 80 9.64 16.32 18.35
N ALA A 81 9.67 15.95 17.08
CA ALA A 81 8.64 16.29 16.11
C ALA A 81 8.28 15.06 15.28
N PHE A 82 7.01 14.96 14.88
CA PHE A 82 6.54 13.96 13.93
C PHE A 82 6.42 14.59 12.56
N ARG A 83 7.19 14.10 11.58
CA ARG A 83 7.13 14.58 10.20
C ARG A 83 6.30 13.61 9.38
N LEU A 84 5.18 14.10 8.86
CA LEU A 84 4.30 13.38 7.96
C LEU A 84 4.56 13.79 6.50
N LYS A 85 4.50 12.82 5.60
CA LYS A 85 4.40 13.05 4.15
C LYS A 85 3.37 12.08 3.57
N SER A 86 2.46 12.61 2.77
CA SER A 86 1.52 11.80 1.99
C SER A 86 1.82 11.95 0.51
N PHE A 87 1.75 10.84 -0.21
CA PHE A 87 1.82 10.73 -1.66
C PHE A 87 0.41 10.38 -2.15
N PHE A 88 -0.20 11.24 -2.94
CA PHE A 88 -1.58 11.07 -3.41
C PHE A 88 -1.75 11.76 -4.76
N GLY A 89 -2.77 11.35 -5.52
CA GLY A 89 -3.06 11.92 -6.83
C GLY A 89 -3.87 10.96 -7.71
N GLU A 90 -4.13 11.39 -8.94
CA GLU A 90 -4.94 10.62 -9.89
C GLU A 90 -4.19 9.41 -10.46
N TYR A 91 -2.88 9.54 -10.67
CA TYR A 91 -2.04 8.53 -11.32
C TYR A 91 -1.29 7.70 -10.27
N GLU A 92 -1.79 6.49 -9.99
CA GLU A 92 -1.19 5.56 -9.03
C GLU A 92 0.31 5.34 -9.28
N LYS A 93 0.73 5.21 -10.55
CA LYS A 93 2.15 5.04 -10.88
C LYS A 93 3.04 6.15 -10.32
N ILE A 94 2.59 7.41 -10.36
CA ILE A 94 3.35 8.54 -9.82
C ILE A 94 3.48 8.41 -8.29
N ILE A 95 2.38 8.06 -7.60
CA ILE A 95 2.38 7.82 -6.15
C ILE A 95 3.44 6.76 -5.78
N LEU A 96 3.43 5.64 -6.51
CA LEU A 96 4.35 4.52 -6.30
C LEU A 96 5.80 4.90 -6.58
N GLU A 97 6.07 5.63 -7.66
CA GLU A 97 7.43 6.07 -8.03
C GLU A 97 8.01 7.06 -7.01
N GLU A 98 7.22 8.03 -6.57
CA GLU A 98 7.67 9.00 -5.55
C GLU A 98 7.92 8.34 -4.20
N PHE A 99 7.05 7.43 -3.79
CA PHE A 99 7.23 6.64 -2.58
C PHE A 99 8.49 5.76 -2.66
N ALA A 100 8.67 5.02 -3.77
CA ALA A 100 9.86 4.21 -4.01
C ALA A 100 11.15 5.05 -3.99
N GLN A 101 11.13 6.24 -4.60
CA GLN A 101 12.27 7.15 -4.59
C GLN A 101 12.60 7.64 -3.17
N MET A 102 11.58 7.96 -2.37
CA MET A 102 11.75 8.35 -0.97
C MET A 102 12.35 7.20 -0.14
N LEU A 103 11.79 5.99 -0.22
CA LEU A 103 12.32 4.82 0.47
C LEU A 103 13.78 4.55 0.10
N LYS A 104 14.12 4.61 -1.19
CA LYS A 104 15.50 4.43 -1.66
C LYS A 104 16.45 5.46 -1.05
N LYS A 105 16.06 6.74 -1.00
CA LYS A 105 16.88 7.82 -0.41
C LYS A 105 17.06 7.59 1.10
N TYR A 106 15.98 7.29 1.81
CA TYR A 106 16.03 7.08 3.26
C TYR A 106 16.85 5.86 3.65
N HIS A 107 16.65 4.72 2.99
CA HIS A 107 17.45 3.51 3.23
C HIS A 107 18.93 3.71 2.88
N ALA A 108 19.26 4.50 1.85
CA ALA A 108 20.64 4.83 1.54
C ALA A 108 21.31 5.68 2.63
N SER A 109 20.56 6.55 3.30
CA SER A 109 21.06 7.39 4.40
C SER A 109 21.01 6.71 5.78
N ASN A 110 20.20 5.68 5.93
CA ASN A 110 19.97 4.96 7.19
C ASN A 110 19.70 3.48 6.91
N SER A 111 20.72 2.65 7.06
CA SER A 111 20.62 1.20 6.86
C SER A 111 19.75 0.50 7.90
N ASP A 112 19.51 1.14 9.04
CA ASP A 112 18.73 0.59 10.15
C ASP A 112 17.24 0.97 10.06
N LEU A 113 16.81 1.58 8.96
CA LEU A 113 15.42 1.97 8.73
C LEU A 113 14.51 0.74 8.74
N GLN A 114 13.41 0.82 9.49
CA GLN A 114 12.39 -0.21 9.58
C GLN A 114 11.04 0.36 9.18
N LEU A 115 10.25 -0.42 8.42
CA LEU A 115 8.85 -0.12 8.14
C LEU A 115 7.99 -0.60 9.31
N CYS A 116 7.02 0.22 9.69
CA CYS A 116 6.01 -0.13 10.69
C CYS A 116 4.64 0.25 10.13
N ALA A 117 3.74 -0.71 10.04
CA ALA A 117 2.36 -0.50 9.61
C ALA A 117 1.43 -1.41 10.41
N HIS A 118 0.17 -1.03 10.53
CA HIS A 118 -0.83 -1.87 11.18
C HIS A 118 -1.19 -3.03 10.25
N ASN A 119 -0.88 -4.26 10.66
CA ASN A 119 -1.04 -5.46 9.80
C ASN A 119 -0.23 -5.41 8.47
N GLY A 120 0.85 -4.63 8.43
CA GLY A 120 1.57 -4.34 7.17
C GLY A 120 2.13 -5.56 6.44
N LYS A 121 2.50 -6.62 7.16
CA LYS A 121 3.01 -7.86 6.55
C LYS A 121 1.94 -8.60 5.75
N GLU A 122 0.69 -8.54 6.20
CA GLU A 122 -0.44 -9.25 5.57
C GLU A 122 -1.15 -8.37 4.54
N PHE A 123 -1.03 -7.04 4.65
CA PHE A 123 -1.75 -6.08 3.81
C PHE A 123 -0.83 -5.07 3.11
N ASP A 124 -0.37 -4.01 3.79
CA ASP A 124 0.26 -2.85 3.15
C ASP A 124 1.46 -3.20 2.26
N TYR A 125 2.41 -3.96 2.79
CA TYR A 125 3.65 -4.29 2.08
C TYR A 125 3.39 -5.15 0.84
N PRO A 126 2.68 -6.31 0.92
CA PRO A 126 2.38 -7.09 -0.27
C PRO A 126 1.45 -6.35 -1.24
N TYR A 127 0.53 -5.51 -0.75
CA TYR A 127 -0.35 -4.70 -1.62
C TYR A 127 0.48 -3.71 -2.43
N ILE A 128 1.33 -2.90 -1.78
CA ILE A 128 2.22 -1.94 -2.46
C ILE A 128 3.12 -2.68 -3.45
N ALA A 129 3.75 -3.78 -3.05
CA ALA A 129 4.67 -4.53 -3.91
C ALA A 129 3.98 -5.04 -5.18
N ARG A 130 2.78 -5.64 -5.06
CA ARG A 130 2.01 -6.08 -6.23
C ARG A 130 1.59 -4.92 -7.12
N ARG A 131 1.13 -3.79 -6.56
CA ARG A 131 0.79 -2.60 -7.35
C ARG A 131 2.00 -2.00 -8.06
N MET A 132 3.18 -2.03 -7.44
CA MET A 132 4.44 -1.65 -8.11
C MET A 132 4.72 -2.54 -9.32
N LEU A 133 4.63 -3.86 -9.17
CA LEU A 133 4.82 -4.80 -10.28
C LEU A 133 3.82 -4.56 -11.42
N ILE A 134 2.53 -4.39 -11.10
CA ILE A 134 1.47 -4.12 -12.08
C ILE A 134 1.75 -2.81 -12.86
N ASN A 135 2.26 -1.78 -12.19
CA ASN A 135 2.57 -0.48 -12.81
C ASN A 135 3.98 -0.40 -13.43
N GLY A 136 4.75 -1.49 -13.41
CA GLY A 136 6.13 -1.53 -13.90
C GLY A 136 7.12 -0.67 -13.09
N VAL A 137 6.83 -0.44 -11.81
CA VAL A 137 7.70 0.26 -10.86
C VAL A 137 8.62 -0.76 -10.19
N LYS A 138 9.93 -0.50 -10.22
CA LYS A 138 10.91 -1.38 -9.58
C LYS A 138 10.77 -1.34 -8.06
N LEU A 139 10.68 -2.52 -7.44
CA LEU A 139 10.59 -2.66 -5.99
C LEU A 139 11.85 -2.09 -5.29
N PRO A 140 11.68 -1.21 -4.29
CA PRO A 140 12.74 -0.88 -3.35
C PRO A 140 13.14 -2.12 -2.55
N LYS A 141 14.42 -2.22 -2.16
CA LYS A 141 14.96 -3.36 -1.38
C LYS A 141 14.14 -3.70 -0.13
N MET A 142 13.54 -2.70 0.52
CA MET A 142 12.72 -2.90 1.73
C MET A 142 11.38 -3.61 1.48
N LEU A 143 10.93 -3.67 0.22
CA LEU A 143 9.69 -4.34 -0.20
C LEU A 143 9.97 -5.53 -1.13
N ASP A 144 11.24 -5.90 -1.30
CA ASP A 144 11.73 -6.97 -2.15
C ASP A 144 12.36 -8.05 -1.24
N THR A 145 11.50 -8.75 -0.49
CA THR A 145 11.87 -9.71 0.56
C THR A 145 11.01 -10.96 0.52
#